data_AF-E3CWM6-F1
#
_entry.id   AF-E3CWM6-F1
#
_cell.length_a   1.000
_cell.length_b   1.000
_cell.length_c   1.000
_cell.angle_alpha   90.00
_cell.angle_beta   90.00
_cell.angle_gamma   90.00
#
_symmetry.space_group_name_H-M   'P 1'
#
loop_
_entity.id
_entity.type
_entity.pdbx_description
1 polymer ?
#
loop_
_entity_poly.entity_id
_entity_poly.type
_entity_poly.pdbx_seq_one_letter_code
_entity_poly.pdbx_strand_id
1 'polypeptide(L)' 'MAYRGPSGLLGTPGGSEEDPGDYTPFPLVDHPELTGYLHREVREWMDKTKPTPEGDWLCFVEGQGRLRFRLEPLE' A
#
# COMPACT_ATOMS: atom_id res chain seq x y z
N MET A 1 8.71 7.24 3.80
CA MET A 1 9.85 6.51 3.21
C MET A 1 9.26 5.42 2.34
N ALA A 2 9.47 5.44 1.02
CA ALA A 2 9.12 4.28 0.20
C ALA A 2 10.37 3.42 0.07
N TYR A 3 10.45 2.36 0.89
CA TYR A 3 11.59 1.45 0.93
C TYR A 3 11.75 0.75 -0.43
N ARG A 4 13.00 0.68 -0.89
CA ARG A 4 13.40 -0.10 -2.06
C ARG A 4 13.88 -1.46 -1.56
N GLY A 5 13.15 -2.52 -1.87
CA GLY A 5 13.69 -3.87 -1.77
C GLY A 5 14.96 -4.01 -2.64
N PRO A 6 15.77 -5.07 -2.46
CA PRO A 6 17.11 -5.21 -3.05
C PRO A 6 17.18 -5.12 -4.59
N SER A 7 16.04 -5.17 -5.29
CA SER A 7 15.94 -5.02 -6.75
C SER A 7 15.09 -3.83 -7.21
N GLY A 8 14.54 -3.01 -6.30
CA GLY A 8 13.63 -1.91 -6.67
C GLY A 8 12.30 -2.37 -7.30
N LEU A 9 11.91 -3.64 -7.11
CA LEU A 9 10.70 -4.25 -7.68
C LEU A 9 9.65 -4.51 -6.60
N LEU A 10 8.38 -4.49 -7.02
CA LEU A 10 7.22 -4.95 -6.24
C LEU A 10 7.45 -6.40 -5.80
N GLY A 11 7.46 -6.66 -4.50
CA GLY A 11 7.68 -7.98 -3.92
C GLY A 11 7.14 -8.02 -2.49
N THR A 12 7.08 -9.21 -1.90
CA THR A 12 6.60 -9.39 -0.53
C THR A 12 7.47 -8.62 0.46
N PRO A 13 6.89 -7.85 1.41
CA PRO A 13 7.63 -7.26 2.51
C PRO A 13 8.30 -8.39 3.31
N GLY A 14 9.62 -8.41 3.25
CA GLY A 14 10.44 -9.51 3.73
C GLY A 14 11.93 -9.36 3.42
N GLY A 15 12.36 -8.17 2.98
CA GLY A 15 13.76 -7.79 3.01
C GLY A 15 14.23 -7.68 4.46
N SER A 16 15.51 -7.95 4.69
CA SER A 16 16.18 -8.21 5.98
C SER A 16 16.04 -7.15 7.10
N GLU A 17 15.27 -6.08 6.89
CA GLU A 17 15.13 -4.96 7.82
C GLU A 17 13.67 -4.63 8.19
N GLU A 18 12.67 -5.33 7.64
CA GLU A 18 11.25 -5.03 7.88
C GLU A 18 10.56 -6.18 8.59
N ASP A 19 9.75 -5.87 9.62
CA ASP A 19 8.90 -6.85 10.27
C ASP A 19 7.67 -7.14 9.37
N PRO A 20 7.49 -8.38 8.88
CA PRO A 20 6.30 -8.74 8.10
C PRO A 20 4.98 -8.42 8.81
N GLY A 21 4.98 -8.34 10.15
CA GLY A 21 3.82 -7.96 10.96
C GLY A 21 3.36 -6.50 10.79
N ASP A 22 4.23 -5.62 10.27
CA ASP A 22 3.87 -4.22 10.01
C ASP A 22 3.13 -4.02 8.69
N TYR A 23 2.94 -5.07 7.89
CA TYR A 23 2.31 -5.00 6.58
C TYR A 23 1.00 -5.78 6.54
N THR A 24 -0.09 -5.12 6.15
CA THR A 24 -1.39 -5.78 5.90
C THR A 24 -1.52 -6.09 4.40
N PRO A 25 -1.69 -7.36 4.00
CA PRO A 25 -1.91 -7.73 2.60
C PRO A 25 -3.35 -7.43 2.17
N PHE A 26 -3.52 -7.01 0.92
CA PHE A 26 -4.81 -6.80 0.27
C PHE A 26 -4.77 -7.31 -1.18
N PRO A 27 -5.83 -7.99 -1.66
CA PRO A 27 -5.96 -8.32 -3.07
C PRO A 27 -6.25 -7.07 -3.90
N LEU A 28 -5.79 -7.05 -5.15
CA LEU A 28 -6.15 -6.00 -6.12
C LEU A 28 -7.36 -6.45 -6.95
N VAL A 29 -8.36 -5.58 -7.12
CA VAL A 29 -9.65 -5.91 -7.75
C VAL A 29 -9.49 -6.44 -9.18
N ASP A 30 -8.72 -5.74 -10.01
CA ASP A 30 -8.51 -6.12 -11.42
C ASP A 30 -7.32 -7.09 -11.63
N HIS A 31 -6.56 -7.36 -10.57
CA HIS A 31 -5.35 -8.16 -10.60
C HIS A 31 -5.27 -9.07 -9.36
N PRO A 32 -6.18 -10.05 -9.21
CA PRO A 32 -6.25 -10.92 -8.04
C PRO A 32 -5.01 -11.82 -7.88
N GLU A 33 -4.21 -11.98 -8.92
CA GLU A 33 -2.90 -12.65 -8.89
C GLU A 33 -1.82 -11.86 -8.16
N LEU A 34 -2.06 -10.57 -7.91
CA LEU A 34 -1.15 -9.68 -7.22
C LEU A 34 -1.63 -9.39 -5.79
N THR A 35 -0.68 -9.36 -4.86
CA THR A 35 -0.91 -8.94 -3.48
C THR A 35 -0.33 -7.55 -3.26
N GLY A 36 -1.19 -6.58 -2.95
CA GLY A 36 -0.78 -5.28 -2.44
C GLY A 36 -0.47 -5.38 -0.93
N TYR A 37 0.46 -4.56 -0.45
CA TYR A 37 0.77 -4.46 0.97
C TYR A 37 0.66 -3.01 1.42
N LEU A 38 -0.03 -2.77 2.53
CA LEU A 38 -0.08 -1.47 3.19
C LEU A 38 0.64 -1.54 4.53
N HIS A 39 1.60 -0.64 4.73
CA HIS A 39 2.30 -0.48 6.00
C HIS A 39 1.35 0.02 7.10
N ARG A 40 1.55 -0.42 8.35
CA ARG A 40 0.72 -0.07 9.51
C ARG A 40 0.57 1.45 9.66
N GLU A 41 1.65 2.20 9.53
CA GLU A 41 1.60 3.67 9.64
C GLU A 41 0.68 4.31 8.60
N VAL A 42 0.63 3.75 7.38
CA VAL A 42 -0.29 4.24 6.33
C VAL A 42 -1.72 3.95 6.74
N ARG A 43 -2.01 2.76 7.29
CA ARG A 43 -3.34 2.43 7.81
C ARG A 43 -3.76 3.35 8.96
N GLU A 44 -2.89 3.56 9.93
CA GLU A 44 -3.15 4.46 11.06
C GLU A 44 -3.39 5.90 10.59
N TRP A 45 -2.72 6.34 9.53
CA TRP A 45 -2.98 7.62 8.91
C TRP A 45 -4.34 7.64 8.20
N MET A 46 -4.67 6.61 7.42
CA MET A 46 -5.97 6.48 6.74
C MET A 46 -7.14 6.49 7.74
N ASP A 47 -7.01 5.82 8.89
CA ASP A 47 -8.04 5.78 9.93
C ASP A 47 -8.30 7.17 10.56
N LYS A 48 -7.30 8.05 10.55
CA LYS A 48 -7.38 9.43 11.07
C LYS A 48 -7.78 10.45 10.00
N THR A 49 -7.88 10.03 8.75
CA THR A 49 -8.14 10.91 7.61
C THR A 49 -9.36 10.42 6.83
N LYS A 50 -9.75 11.15 5.79
CA LYS A 50 -10.84 10.75 4.90
C LYS A 50 -10.30 10.70 3.46
N PRO A 51 -10.83 9.80 2.61
CA PRO A 51 -10.52 9.84 1.19
C PRO A 51 -10.97 11.17 0.58
N THR A 52 -10.57 11.40 -0.66
CA THR A 52 -11.08 12.50 -1.49
C THR A 52 -12.61 12.42 -1.64
N PRO A 53 -13.28 13.49 -2.10
CA PRO A 53 -14.71 13.45 -2.41
C PRO A 53 -15.09 12.35 -3.42
N GLU A 54 -14.17 11.97 -4.31
CA GLU A 54 -14.33 10.88 -5.26
C GLU A 54 -14.09 9.49 -4.63
N GLY A 55 -13.76 9.42 -3.34
CA GLY A 55 -13.61 8.18 -2.58
C GLY A 55 -12.27 7.49 -2.74
N ASP A 56 -11.24 8.18 -3.25
CA ASP A 56 -9.90 7.63 -3.44
C ASP A 56 -8.86 8.27 -2.52
N TRP A 57 -7.72 7.60 -2.40
CA TRP A 57 -6.54 8.07 -1.68
C TRP A 57 -5.44 8.39 -2.67
N LEU A 58 -4.85 9.57 -2.53
CA LEU A 58 -3.71 10.02 -3.34
C LEU A 58 -2.46 10.09 -2.46
N CYS A 59 -1.55 9.14 -2.66
CA CYS A 59 -0.30 9.05 -1.93
C CYS A 59 0.88 9.45 -2.83
N PHE A 60 1.85 10.17 -2.27
CA PHE A 60 3.13 10.39 -2.94
C PHE A 60 4.06 9.20 -2.66
N VAL A 61 4.56 8.56 -3.71
CA VAL A 61 5.50 7.45 -3.63
C VAL A 61 6.85 7.94 -4.12
N GLU A 62 7.81 7.97 -3.20
CA GLU A 62 9.16 8.44 -3.49
C GLU A 62 9.81 7.64 -4.63
N GLY A 63 10.30 8.34 -5.64
CA GLY A 63 10.93 7.73 -6.84
C GLY A 63 9.96 7.09 -7.85
N GLN A 64 8.66 7.02 -7.55
CA GLN A 64 7.63 6.44 -8.45
C GLN A 64 6.50 7.42 -8.77
N GLY A 65 6.43 8.57 -8.10
CA GLY A 65 5.47 9.64 -8.38
C GLY A 65 4.25 9.58 -7.46
N ARG A 66 3.05 9.43 -8.04
CA ARG A 66 1.80 9.43 -7.27
C ARG A 66 1.07 8.10 -7.46
N LEU A 67 0.65 7.51 -6.35
CA LEU A 67 -0.21 6.34 -6.33
C LEU A 67 -1.62 6.78 -5.95
N ARG A 68 -2.60 6.43 -6.79
CA ARG A 68 -4.01 6.64 -6.53
C ARG A 68 -4.68 5.28 -6.35
N PHE A 69 -5.40 5.08 -5.26
CA PHE A 69 -6.13 3.83 -5.02
C PHE A 69 -7.42 4.06 -4.24
N ARG A 70 -8.34 3.12 -4.31
CA ARG A 70 -9.59 3.08 -3.56
C ARG A 70 -9.70 1.75 -2.83
N LEU A 71 -10.32 1.76 -1.65
CA LEU A 71 -10.72 0.53 -0.96
C LEU A 71 -12.14 0.17 -1.39
N GLU A 72 -12.32 -1.02 -1.94
CA GLU A 72 -13.65 -1.57 -2.24
C GLU A 72 -14.13 -2.41 -1.04
N PRO A 73 -15.44 -2.42 -0.73
CA PRO A 73 -16.00 -3.30 0.29
C PRO A 73 -15.72 -4.77 -0.04
N LEU A 74 -15.45 -5.59 0.98
CA LEU A 74 -15.48 -7.05 0.84
C LEU A 74 -16.96 -7.47 0.79
N GLU A 75 -17.40 -7.99 -0.37
CA GLU A 75 -18.71 -8.65 -0.51
C GLU A 75 -18.76 -10.00 0.24
#